data_AF-A0A2I4AII9-F1
#
_entry.id   AF-A0A2I4AII9-F1
#
_cell.length_a   1.000
_cell.length_b   1.000
_cell.length_c   1.000
_cell.angle_alpha   90.00
_cell.angle_beta   90.00
_cell.angle_gamma   90.00
#
_symmetry.space_group_name_H-M   'P 1'
#
loop_
_entity.id
_entity.type
_entity.pdbx_description
1 polymer ?
#
loop_
_entity_poly.entity_id
_entity_poly.type
_entity_poly.pdbx_seq_one_letter_code
_entity_poly.pdbx_strand_id
1 'polypeptide(L)'
;MINEIRSEFKQSLDRLSWMDDETRQAAKDKADAVYDMIGYPEFILDQKKLDDYYNWYDVPDDSFFQNMLNFYNFSARVMADHLRKAPDKDQWYMTPPTVNAYYDPTKNNIAFPAGILQAPFYNQDYPKALNFGGIGTVMGHELTHGFDDEGREYDKEGNLRPWWQNSSLE
;
A
#
# COMPACT_ATOMS: atom_id res chain seq x y z
N MET A 1 1.26 -14.79 -7.82
CA MET A 1 2.28 -13.75 -8.05
C MET A 1 2.70 -13.03 -6.77
N ILE A 2 1.89 -12.20 -6.09
CA ILE A 2 2.35 -11.50 -4.87
C ILE A 2 2.93 -12.47 -3.83
N ASN A 3 2.23 -13.56 -3.54
CA ASN A 3 2.73 -14.60 -2.62
C ASN A 3 4.04 -15.27 -3.10
N GLU A 4 4.27 -15.38 -4.41
CA GLU A 4 5.51 -15.93 -4.96
C GLU A 4 6.66 -14.93 -4.73
N ILE A 5 6.44 -13.63 -4.99
CA ILE A 5 7.42 -12.57 -4.72
C ILE A 5 7.73 -12.49 -3.22
N ARG A 6 6.71 -12.51 -2.35
CA ARG A 6 6.88 -12.52 -0.88
C ARG A 6 7.67 -13.74 -0.42
N SER A 7 7.38 -14.92 -0.98
CA SER A 7 8.12 -16.15 -0.65
C SER A 7 9.58 -16.05 -1.05
N GLU A 8 9.89 -15.57 -2.26
CA GLU A 8 11.26 -15.39 -2.73
C GLU A 8 12.01 -14.31 -1.94
N PHE A 9 11.34 -13.21 -1.55
CA PHE A 9 11.92 -12.20 -0.66
C PHE A 9 12.36 -12.83 0.67
N LYS A 10 11.48 -13.62 1.31
CA LYS A 10 11.79 -14.32 2.56
C LYS A 10 12.92 -15.34 2.41
N GLN A 11 12.98 -16.06 1.29
CA GLN A 11 14.10 -16.96 0.99
C GLN A 11 15.41 -16.20 0.75
N SER A 12 15.34 -14.99 0.18
CA SER A 12 16.51 -14.12 0.01
C SER A 12 17.06 -13.67 1.37
N LEU A 13 16.18 -13.42 2.36
CA LEU A 13 16.62 -13.09 3.71
C LEU A 13 17.53 -14.17 4.29
N ASP A 14 17.31 -15.47 4.01
CA ASP A 14 18.17 -16.57 4.48
C ASP A 14 19.61 -16.52 3.96
N ARG A 15 19.86 -15.75 2.90
CA ARG A 15 21.18 -15.66 2.25
C ARG A 15 21.94 -14.38 2.62
N LEU A 16 21.34 -13.49 3.41
CA LEU A 16 21.96 -12.21 3.80
C LEU A 16 22.92 -12.39 4.97
N SER A 17 24.23 -12.41 4.69
CA SER A 17 25.26 -12.62 5.70
C SER A 17 25.45 -11.47 6.69
N TRP A 18 24.91 -10.28 6.39
CA TRP A 18 25.04 -9.08 7.21
C TRP A 18 23.96 -8.95 8.29
N MET A 19 22.86 -9.71 8.17
CA MET A 19 21.81 -9.75 9.19
C MET A 19 22.07 -10.89 10.17
N ASP A 20 21.87 -10.65 11.46
CA ASP A 20 21.77 -11.71 12.46
C ASP A 20 20.43 -12.49 12.34
N ASP A 21 20.36 -13.67 12.95
CA ASP A 21 19.21 -14.56 12.81
C ASP A 21 17.93 -14.02 13.47
N GLU A 22 18.04 -13.22 14.53
CA GLU A 22 16.88 -12.62 15.20
C GLU A 22 16.26 -11.53 14.32
N THR A 23 17.08 -10.62 13.81
CA THR A 23 16.65 -9.57 12.87
C THR A 23 16.10 -10.20 11.58
N ARG A 24 16.70 -11.28 11.09
CA ARG A 24 16.21 -12.03 9.93
C ARG A 24 14.82 -12.63 10.15
N GLN A 25 14.59 -13.24 11.31
CA GLN A 25 13.28 -13.81 11.63
C GLN A 25 12.23 -12.70 11.79
N ALA A 26 12.56 -11.59 12.47
CA ALA A 26 11.67 -10.45 12.57
C ALA A 26 11.31 -9.85 11.20
N ALA A 27 12.27 -9.80 10.27
CA ALA A 27 12.02 -9.33 8.91
C ALA A 27 11.07 -10.26 8.13
N LYS A 28 11.19 -11.58 8.31
CA LYS A 28 10.24 -12.55 7.75
C LYS A 28 8.84 -12.37 8.31
N ASP A 29 8.72 -12.18 9.62
CA ASP A 29 7.44 -11.95 10.30
C ASP A 29 6.78 -10.65 9.81
N LYS A 30 7.57 -9.59 9.58
CA LYS A 30 7.10 -8.35 8.97
C LYS A 30 6.60 -8.57 7.54
N ALA A 31 7.36 -9.30 6.71
CA ALA A 31 6.99 -9.60 5.33
C ALA A 31 5.69 -10.43 5.24
N ASP A 32 5.47 -11.33 6.20
CA ASP A 32 4.23 -12.11 6.33
C ASP A 32 3.03 -11.26 6.76
N ALA A 33 3.27 -10.22 7.56
CA ALA A 33 2.23 -9.32 8.05
C ALA A 33 1.82 -8.24 7.03
N VAL A 34 2.51 -8.12 5.89
CA VAL A 34 2.18 -7.15 4.85
C VAL A 34 0.76 -7.41 4.31
N TYR A 35 -0.10 -6.40 4.40
CA TYR A 35 -1.47 -6.44 3.89
C TYR A 35 -1.53 -6.08 2.40
N ASP A 36 -2.20 -6.91 1.60
CA ASP A 36 -2.28 -6.77 0.14
C ASP A 36 -3.58 -6.07 -0.28
N MET A 37 -3.46 -4.91 -0.93
CA MET A 37 -4.61 -4.15 -1.45
C MET A 37 -4.56 -4.14 -2.99
N ILE A 38 -5.53 -4.77 -3.65
CA ILE A 38 -5.45 -5.06 -5.10
C ILE A 38 -6.68 -4.50 -5.83
N GLY A 39 -6.45 -3.69 -6.85
CA GLY A 39 -7.48 -3.14 -7.73
C GLY A 39 -8.21 -1.94 -7.13
N TYR A 40 -9.04 -2.17 -6.11
CA TYR A 40 -9.92 -1.15 -5.56
C TYR A 40 -10.38 -1.47 -4.12
N PRO A 41 -10.78 -0.45 -3.33
CA PRO A 41 -11.47 -0.66 -2.06
C PRO A 41 -12.87 -1.24 -2.25
N GLU A 42 -13.26 -2.20 -1.40
CA GLU A 42 -14.59 -2.82 -1.48
C GLU A 42 -15.76 -1.83 -1.30
N PHE A 43 -15.57 -0.76 -0.52
CA PHE A 43 -16.67 0.17 -0.22
C PHE A 43 -17.21 0.90 -1.46
N ILE A 44 -16.42 1.05 -2.53
CA ILE A 44 -16.87 1.74 -3.75
C ILE A 44 -17.80 0.86 -4.60
N LEU A 45 -17.83 -0.44 -4.36
CA LEU A 45 -18.78 -1.37 -4.99
C LEU A 45 -20.14 -1.39 -4.28
N ASP A 46 -20.20 -0.88 -3.06
CA ASP A 46 -21.43 -0.71 -2.29
C ASP A 46 -21.96 0.70 -2.50
N GLN A 47 -23.00 0.82 -3.33
CA GLN A 47 -23.61 2.11 -3.68
C GLN A 47 -23.98 2.92 -2.44
N LYS A 48 -24.53 2.28 -1.40
CA LYS A 48 -24.96 3.00 -0.20
C LYS A 48 -23.75 3.57 0.54
N LYS A 49 -22.68 2.79 0.69
CA LYS A 49 -21.45 3.27 1.36
C LYS A 49 -20.78 4.40 0.58
N LEU A 50 -20.78 4.30 -0.75
CA LEU A 50 -20.23 5.34 -1.62
C LEU A 50 -21.04 6.64 -1.52
N ASP A 51 -22.37 6.55 -1.61
CA ASP A 51 -23.26 7.71 -1.47
C ASP A 51 -23.16 8.32 -0.07
N ASP A 52 -23.08 7.50 0.98
CA ASP A 52 -22.88 7.95 2.37
C ASP A 52 -21.55 8.70 2.55
N TYR A 53 -20.49 8.29 1.84
CA TYR A 53 -19.19 8.97 1.88
C TYR A 53 -19.22 10.37 1.23
N TYR A 54 -19.99 10.53 0.15
CA TYR A 54 -20.11 11.80 -0.59
C TYR A 54 -21.34 12.63 -0.21
N ASN A 55 -22.11 12.23 0.80
CA ASN A 55 -23.40 12.84 1.17
C ASN A 55 -23.36 14.35 1.47
N TRP A 56 -22.21 14.89 1.85
CA TRP A 56 -22.01 16.31 2.17
C TRP A 56 -21.16 17.04 1.12
N TYR A 57 -20.85 16.39 0.00
CA TYR A 57 -20.11 17.00 -1.11
C TYR A 57 -21.10 17.51 -2.18
N ASP A 58 -21.23 18.83 -2.25
CA ASP A 58 -22.10 19.51 -3.21
C ASP A 58 -21.33 19.95 -4.45
N VAL A 59 -21.92 19.72 -5.63
CA VAL A 59 -21.30 19.99 -6.94
C VAL A 59 -22.29 20.71 -7.85
N PRO A 60 -22.46 22.05 -7.71
CA PRO A 60 -23.27 22.84 -8.63
C PRO A 60 -22.79 22.76 -10.09
N ASP A 61 -23.74 22.75 -11.02
CA ASP A 61 -23.49 22.60 -12.47
C ASP A 61 -22.82 23.82 -13.12
N ASP A 62 -22.98 25.01 -12.54
CA ASP A 62 -22.67 26.30 -13.18
C ASP A 62 -21.40 26.99 -12.66
N SER A 63 -20.68 26.39 -11.70
CA SER A 63 -19.49 27.01 -11.11
C SER A 63 -18.38 26.03 -10.74
N PHE A 64 -17.43 25.87 -11.66
CA PHE A 64 -16.21 25.09 -11.37
C PHE A 64 -15.41 25.63 -10.18
N PHE A 65 -15.33 26.96 -10.02
CA PHE A 65 -14.64 27.56 -8.88
C PHE A 65 -15.32 27.20 -7.56
N GLN A 66 -16.65 27.21 -7.51
CA GLN A 66 -17.38 26.78 -6.32
C GLN A 66 -17.17 25.27 -6.06
N ASN A 67 -17.16 24.44 -7.10
CA ASN A 67 -16.87 23.00 -6.97
C ASN A 67 -15.50 22.76 -6.33
N MET A 68 -14.47 23.53 -6.72
CA MET A 68 -13.15 23.45 -6.10
C MET A 68 -13.17 23.85 -4.62
N LEU A 69 -13.85 24.94 -4.27
CA LEU A 69 -14.00 25.35 -2.86
C LEU A 69 -14.75 24.30 -2.03
N ASN A 70 -15.82 23.74 -2.58
CA ASN A 70 -16.60 22.67 -1.95
C ASN A 70 -15.73 21.44 -1.72
N PHE A 71 -14.89 21.07 -2.70
CA PHE A 71 -13.97 19.94 -2.59
C PHE A 71 -12.93 20.15 -1.48
N TYR A 72 -12.30 21.32 -1.42
CA TYR A 72 -11.32 21.60 -0.36
C TYR A 72 -11.96 21.57 1.03
N ASN A 73 -13.17 22.12 1.18
CA ASN A 73 -13.90 22.06 2.45
C ASN A 73 -14.31 20.62 2.82
N PHE A 74 -14.78 19.83 1.85
CA PHE A 74 -15.10 18.41 2.04
C PHE A 74 -13.86 17.61 2.47
N SER A 75 -12.75 17.74 1.76
CA SER A 75 -11.49 17.06 2.06
C SER A 75 -10.97 17.41 3.46
N ALA A 76 -10.99 18.69 3.83
CA ALA A 76 -10.59 19.12 5.18
C ALA A 76 -11.47 18.51 6.28
N ARG A 77 -12.79 18.39 6.04
CA ARG A 77 -13.72 17.76 6.98
C ARG A 77 -13.49 16.27 7.13
N VAL A 78 -13.29 15.54 6.03
CA VAL A 78 -12.95 14.11 6.05
C VAL A 78 -11.68 13.89 6.88
N MET A 79 -10.62 14.67 6.63
CA MET A 79 -9.39 14.58 7.43
C MET A 79 -9.63 14.89 8.92
N ALA A 80 -10.41 15.93 9.24
CA ALA A 80 -10.71 16.28 10.62
C ALA A 80 -11.53 15.21 11.36
N ASP A 81 -12.46 14.56 10.68
CA ASP A 81 -13.32 13.49 11.21
C ASP A 81 -12.53 12.22 11.58
N HIS A 82 -11.35 12.00 10.99
CA HIS A 82 -10.46 10.90 11.36
C HIS A 82 -9.70 11.10 12.68
N LEU A 83 -9.61 12.33 13.23
CA LEU A 83 -8.71 12.64 14.38
C LEU A 83 -8.92 11.76 15.62
N ARG A 84 -10.16 11.28 15.85
CA ARG A 84 -10.51 10.46 17.02
C ARG A 84 -10.95 9.05 16.63
N LYS A 85 -10.74 8.66 15.38
CA LYS A 85 -11.05 7.32 14.86
C LYS A 85 -9.76 6.50 14.79
N ALA A 86 -9.89 5.19 14.93
CA ALA A 86 -8.77 4.30 14.65
C ALA A 86 -8.42 4.38 13.15
N PRO A 87 -7.14 4.25 12.77
CA PRO A 87 -6.75 4.13 11.37
C PRO A 87 -7.48 2.97 10.70
N ASP A 88 -8.04 3.22 9.52
CA ASP A 88 -8.69 2.21 8.70
C ASP A 88 -7.64 1.55 7.78
N LYS A 89 -7.45 0.24 7.94
CA LYS A 89 -6.53 -0.54 7.10
C LYS A 89 -7.01 -0.65 5.65
N ASP A 90 -8.32 -0.53 5.41
CA ASP A 90 -8.93 -0.58 4.09
C ASP A 90 -9.00 0.79 3.41
N GLN A 91 -8.52 1.86 4.06
CA GLN A 91 -8.43 3.18 3.46
C GLN A 91 -7.20 3.29 2.54
N TRP A 92 -7.46 3.59 1.26
CA TRP A 92 -6.46 3.75 0.22
C TRP A 92 -5.94 5.19 0.14
N TYR A 93 -4.66 5.37 -0.23
CA TYR A 93 -4.12 6.69 -0.58
C TYR A 93 -4.28 7.04 -2.06
N MET A 94 -4.30 6.03 -2.92
CA MET A 94 -4.47 6.20 -4.36
C MET A 94 -5.83 5.68 -4.80
N THR A 95 -6.46 6.38 -5.73
CA THR A 95 -7.71 5.93 -6.33
C THR A 95 -7.46 4.79 -7.34
N PRO A 96 -8.44 3.90 -7.58
CA PRO A 96 -8.31 2.77 -8.50
C PRO A 96 -7.77 3.09 -9.92
N PRO A 97 -8.13 4.20 -10.60
CA PRO A 97 -7.63 4.47 -11.95
C PRO A 97 -6.15 4.90 -12.00
N THR A 98 -5.50 5.11 -10.85
CA THR A 98 -4.10 5.53 -10.79
C THR A 98 -3.18 4.47 -11.41
N VAL A 99 -2.29 4.88 -12.32
CA VAL A 99 -1.22 4.01 -12.87
C VAL A 99 0.02 4.15 -11.99
N ASN A 100 -0.02 3.57 -10.81
CA ASN A 100 1.08 3.57 -9.84
C ASN A 100 0.90 2.44 -8.82
N ALA A 101 1.82 2.30 -7.87
CA ALA A 101 1.69 1.45 -6.68
C ALA A 101 2.30 2.19 -5.46
N TYR A 102 2.07 1.67 -4.25
CA TYR A 102 2.71 2.21 -3.04
C TYR A 102 2.83 1.16 -1.92
N TYR A 103 3.72 1.47 -0.97
CA TYR A 103 3.81 0.87 0.36
C TYR A 103 3.49 1.91 1.45
N ASP A 104 2.72 1.53 2.48
CA ASP A 104 2.48 2.35 3.67
C ASP A 104 3.19 1.75 4.90
N PRO A 105 4.19 2.45 5.48
CA PRO A 105 4.87 1.95 6.67
C PRO A 105 3.96 1.88 7.90
N THR A 106 2.99 2.77 8.05
CA THR A 106 2.11 2.85 9.23
C THR A 106 1.00 1.81 9.23
N LYS A 107 0.64 1.29 8.05
CA LYS A 107 -0.34 0.20 7.90
C LYS A 107 0.31 -1.14 7.59
N ASN A 108 1.62 -1.15 7.30
CA ASN A 108 2.36 -2.28 6.75
C ASN A 108 1.58 -2.92 5.59
N ASN A 109 1.23 -2.11 4.59
CA ASN A 109 0.45 -2.56 3.44
C ASN A 109 1.11 -2.19 2.11
N ILE A 110 0.82 -2.97 1.07
CA ILE A 110 1.15 -2.68 -0.32
C ILE A 110 -0.14 -2.55 -1.11
N ALA A 111 -0.20 -1.58 -2.01
CA ALA A 111 -1.39 -1.32 -2.81
C ALA A 111 -1.07 -1.22 -4.30
N PHE A 112 -1.85 -1.95 -5.10
CA PHE A 112 -1.78 -1.96 -6.56
C PHE A 112 -3.14 -1.56 -7.13
N PRO A 113 -3.42 -0.25 -7.32
CA PRO A 113 -4.62 0.23 -7.98
C PRO A 113 -4.87 -0.45 -9.33
N ALA A 114 -6.14 -0.61 -9.72
CA ALA A 114 -6.52 -1.27 -10.99
C ALA A 114 -5.82 -0.64 -12.21
N GLY A 115 -5.51 0.66 -12.17
CA GLY A 115 -4.82 1.39 -13.22
C GLY A 115 -3.40 0.90 -13.52
N ILE A 116 -2.66 0.29 -12.59
CA ILE A 116 -1.35 -0.32 -12.91
C ILE A 116 -1.48 -1.77 -13.40
N LEU A 117 -2.61 -2.43 -13.15
CA LEU A 117 -2.86 -3.84 -13.48
C LEU A 117 -3.29 -4.02 -14.95
N GLN A 118 -2.57 -3.36 -15.86
CA GLN A 118 -2.78 -3.40 -17.31
C GLN A 118 -1.45 -3.46 -18.05
N ALA A 119 -1.51 -3.58 -19.38
CA ALA A 119 -0.30 -3.54 -20.21
C ALA A 119 0.45 -2.20 -20.03
N PRO A 120 1.79 -2.20 -19.97
CA PRO A 120 2.68 -3.36 -20.17
C PRO A 120 2.96 -4.18 -18.91
N PHE A 121 2.48 -3.77 -17.72
CA PHE A 121 2.82 -4.38 -16.44
C PHE A 121 2.19 -5.75 -16.24
N TYR A 122 0.90 -5.89 -16.58
CA TYR A 122 0.15 -7.12 -16.38
C TYR A 122 -0.82 -7.39 -17.54
N ASN A 123 -0.86 -8.64 -17.97
CA ASN A 123 -1.97 -9.19 -18.74
C ASN A 123 -2.06 -10.70 -18.47
N GLN A 124 -3.26 -11.21 -18.26
CA GLN A 124 -3.47 -12.65 -17.99
C GLN A 124 -2.95 -13.56 -19.12
N ASP A 125 -2.93 -13.07 -20.36
CA ASP A 125 -2.52 -13.80 -21.55
C ASP A 125 -1.01 -13.68 -21.84
N TYR A 126 -0.28 -12.85 -21.09
CA TYR A 126 1.17 -12.71 -21.28
C TYR A 126 1.94 -13.94 -20.77
N PRO A 127 3.06 -14.30 -21.42
CA PRO A 127 4.03 -15.22 -20.84
C PRO A 127 4.42 -14.76 -19.43
N LYS A 128 4.55 -15.72 -18.49
CA LYS A 128 4.92 -15.44 -17.10
C LYS A 128 6.13 -14.51 -16.98
N ALA A 129 7.13 -14.67 -17.85
CA ALA A 129 8.33 -13.82 -17.87
C ALA A 129 8.01 -12.32 -18.01
N LEU A 130 7.01 -11.94 -18.82
CA LEU A 130 6.61 -10.54 -18.96
C LEU A 130 5.85 -10.05 -17.73
N ASN A 131 4.94 -10.86 -17.17
CA ASN A 131 4.23 -10.48 -15.95
C ASN A 131 5.18 -10.36 -14.75
N PHE A 132 6.15 -11.27 -14.60
CA PHE A 132 7.16 -11.18 -13.55
C PHE A 132 8.13 -10.02 -13.75
N GLY A 133 8.54 -9.71 -14.99
CA GLY A 133 9.39 -8.56 -15.28
C GLY A 133 8.66 -7.21 -15.28
N GLY A 134 7.33 -7.23 -15.43
CA GLY A 134 6.46 -6.07 -15.32
C GLY A 134 5.96 -5.89 -13.89
N ILE A 135 4.72 -6.31 -13.63
CA ILE A 135 4.10 -6.13 -12.32
C ILE A 135 4.82 -6.89 -11.20
N GLY A 136 5.50 -8.01 -11.49
CA GLY A 136 6.30 -8.72 -10.49
C GLY A 136 7.46 -7.89 -9.93
N THR A 137 8.14 -7.11 -10.77
CA THR A 137 9.17 -6.16 -10.33
C THR A 137 8.57 -5.04 -9.48
N VAL A 138 7.40 -4.51 -9.86
CA VAL A 138 6.67 -3.52 -9.05
C VAL A 138 6.28 -4.11 -7.68
N MET A 139 5.78 -5.34 -7.63
CA MET A 139 5.45 -6.02 -6.38
C MET A 139 6.68 -6.18 -5.47
N GLY A 140 7.84 -6.51 -6.05
CA GLY A 140 9.10 -6.58 -5.32
C GLY A 140 9.58 -5.21 -4.81
N HIS A 141 9.39 -4.16 -5.62
CA HIS A 141 9.71 -2.78 -5.25
C HIS A 141 8.90 -2.34 -4.01
N GLU A 142 7.58 -2.47 -4.05
CA GLU A 142 6.72 -2.08 -2.91
C GLU A 142 6.98 -2.92 -1.66
N LEU A 143 7.24 -4.22 -1.82
CA LEU A 143 7.63 -5.07 -0.67
C LEU A 143 8.95 -4.60 -0.05
N THR A 144 9.90 -4.15 -0.87
CA THR A 144 11.22 -3.69 -0.41
C THR A 144 11.13 -2.35 0.33
N HIS A 145 10.15 -1.50 0.01
CA HIS A 145 9.88 -0.29 0.80
C HIS A 145 9.54 -0.58 2.27
N GLY A 146 9.10 -1.79 2.61
CA GLY A 146 8.99 -2.20 4.02
C GLY A 146 10.32 -2.38 4.75
N PHE A 147 11.44 -2.37 4.03
CA PHE A 147 12.77 -2.70 4.57
C PHE A 147 13.87 -1.76 4.07
N ASP A 148 13.51 -0.68 3.38
CA ASP A 148 14.45 0.39 3.02
C ASP A 148 14.84 1.22 4.25
N ASP A 149 15.55 2.32 4.04
CA ASP A 149 16.07 3.17 5.11
C ASP A 149 14.99 3.79 6.00
N GLU A 150 13.78 4.04 5.47
CA GLU A 150 12.63 4.55 6.23
C GLU A 150 11.74 3.42 6.75
N GLY A 151 11.35 2.50 5.87
CA GLY A 151 10.41 1.42 6.18
C GLY A 151 10.93 0.47 7.24
N ARG A 152 12.25 0.22 7.30
CA ARG A 152 12.85 -0.61 8.35
C ARG A 152 12.66 -0.04 9.76
N GLU A 153 12.33 1.25 9.92
CA GLU A 153 12.13 1.84 11.24
C GLU A 153 10.75 1.49 11.85
N TYR A 154 9.85 0.95 11.03
CA TYR A 154 8.51 0.54 11.42
C TYR A 154 8.44 -0.97 11.62
N ASP A 155 7.82 -1.42 12.70
CA ASP A 155 7.62 -2.84 12.94
C ASP A 155 6.50 -3.44 12.06
N LYS A 156 6.21 -4.73 12.25
CA LYS A 156 5.16 -5.45 11.50
C LYS A 156 3.73 -4.91 11.71
N GLU A 157 3.50 -4.16 12.78
CA GLU A 157 2.21 -3.55 13.10
C GLU A 157 2.14 -2.10 12.61
N GLY A 158 3.21 -1.59 11.99
CA GLY A 158 3.32 -0.23 11.48
C GLY A 158 3.68 0.82 12.53
N ASN A 159 4.25 0.42 13.66
CA ASN A 159 4.71 1.35 14.69
C ASN A 159 6.18 1.72 14.50
N LEU A 160 6.49 3.02 14.54
CA LEU A 160 7.87 3.52 14.54
C LEU A 160 8.55 3.15 15.87
N ARG A 161 9.41 2.13 15.84
CA ARG A 161 10.20 1.70 17.00
C ARG A 161 11.40 0.87 16.57
N PRO A 162 12.52 0.86 17.30
CA PRO A 162 13.62 -0.06 17.03
C PRO A 162 13.16 -1.53 17.16
N TRP A 163 13.43 -2.34 16.13
CA TRP A 163 13.18 -3.79 16.13
C TRP A 163 14.31 -4.62 15.50
N TRP A 164 15.40 -3.96 15.09
CA TRP A 164 16.64 -4.59 14.62
C TRP A 164 17.65 -4.56 15.76
N GLN A 165 18.49 -5.59 15.84
CA GLN A 165 19.66 -5.54 16.71
C GLN A 165 20.69 -4.55 16.18
N ASN A 166 21.42 -3.87 17.06
CA ASN A 166 22.43 -2.88 16.66
C ASN A 166 23.49 -3.48 15.71
N SER A 167 23.85 -4.75 15.89
CA SER A 167 24.81 -5.45 15.02
C SER A 167 24.35 -5.61 13.58
N SER A 168 23.04 -5.53 13.31
CA SER A 168 22.48 -5.54 11.94
C SER A 168 22.30 -4.13 11.37
N LEU A 169 22.67 -3.10 12.12
CA LEU A 169 22.62 -1.69 11.70
C LEU A 169 24.02 -1.10 11.41
N GLU A 170 25.08 -1.83 11.75
CA GLU A 170 26.50 -1.49 11.52
C GLU A 170 27.04 -2.12 10.24
#